data_AF-A0A367KHN1-F1
#
_entry.id   AF-A0A367KHN1-F1
#
_cell.length_a   1.000
_cell.length_b   1.000
_cell.length_c   1.000
_cell.angle_alpha   90.00
_cell.angle_beta   90.00
_cell.angle_gamma   90.00
#
_symmetry.space_group_name_H-M   'P 1'
#
loop_
_entity.id
_entity.type
_entity.pdbx_description
1 polymer ?
#
loop_
_entity_poly.entity_id
_entity_poly.type
_entity_poly.pdbx_seq_one_letter_code
_entity_poly.pdbx_strand_id
1 'polypeptide(L)'
;MSKHRKKQSIFSFSDDEEDDQTASVKPLPNHAVERSELNADDFNPDSFLSSRRHLGLERMKVELNVHLKQLKAELVELINKDYQDFVNLSTNLKGVDKNLQDFKQPLNHIENQVIVSIFY
;
A
#
# COMPACT_ATOMS: atom_id res chain seq x y z
N MET A 1 -23.44 -0.07 -21.50
CA MET A 1 -23.51 -0.67 -20.14
C MET A 1 -22.12 -0.64 -19.53
N SER A 2 -21.82 0.37 -18.70
CA SER A 2 -20.48 0.57 -18.14
C SER A 2 -20.36 -0.20 -16.83
N LYS A 3 -19.62 -1.33 -16.84
CA LYS A 3 -19.36 -2.13 -15.63
C LYS A 3 -18.28 -1.44 -14.81
N HIS A 4 -18.70 -0.61 -13.85
CA HIS A 4 -17.84 -0.14 -12.77
C HIS A 4 -17.45 -1.34 -11.90
N ARG A 5 -16.24 -1.87 -12.09
CA ARG A 5 -15.69 -2.90 -11.20
C ARG A 5 -15.40 -2.23 -9.86
N LYS A 6 -16.17 -2.61 -8.85
CA LYS A 6 -15.96 -2.26 -7.43
C LYS A 6 -14.50 -2.63 -7.09
N LYS A 7 -13.70 -1.65 -6.66
CA LYS A 7 -12.35 -1.88 -6.12
C LYS A 7 -12.52 -2.69 -4.84
N GLN A 8 -12.47 -4.02 -4.93
CA GLN A 8 -12.46 -4.87 -3.74
C GLN A 8 -11.05 -4.82 -3.17
N SER A 9 -10.90 -4.18 -2.01
CA SER A 9 -9.69 -4.31 -1.19
C SER A 9 -9.53 -5.78 -0.85
N ILE A 10 -8.49 -6.42 -1.40
CA ILE A 10 -8.15 -7.83 -1.11
C ILE A 10 -7.62 -7.95 0.32
N PHE A 11 -7.11 -6.87 0.88
CA PHE A 11 -6.65 -6.76 2.26
C PHE A 11 -7.66 -5.95 3.07
N SER A 12 -8.82 -6.55 3.32
CA SER A 12 -9.71 -6.09 4.39
C SER A 12 -9.35 -6.92 5.61
N PHE A 13 -8.47 -6.40 6.47
CA PHE A 13 -8.44 -6.86 7.84
C PHE A 13 -9.77 -6.41 8.44
N SER A 14 -10.78 -7.27 8.35
CA SER A 14 -12.01 -7.08 9.10
C SER A 14 -11.58 -6.99 10.55
N ASP A 15 -11.75 -5.80 11.11
CA ASP A 15 -11.70 -5.55 12.54
C ASP A 15 -12.81 -6.45 13.11
N ASP A 16 -12.44 -7.64 13.61
CA ASP A 16 -13.32 -8.38 14.50
C ASP A 16 -13.52 -7.45 15.70
N GLU A 17 -14.74 -6.91 15.80
CA GLU A 17 -15.18 -6.00 16.84
C GLU A 17 -15.02 -6.66 18.22
N GLU A 18 -13.83 -6.55 18.82
CA GLU A 18 -13.66 -6.75 20.25
C GLU A 18 -14.26 -5.54 20.97
N ASP A 19 -15.48 -5.74 21.48
CA ASP A 19 -16.22 -4.94 22.47
C ASP A 19 -15.66 -3.52 22.75
N ASP A 20 -16.36 -2.51 22.23
CA ASP A 20 -16.13 -1.10 22.53
C ASP A 20 -16.46 -0.77 24.00
N GLN A 21 -15.52 -1.09 24.88
CA GLN A 21 -15.45 -0.52 26.21
C GLN A 21 -14.53 0.71 26.28
N THR A 22 -14.32 1.40 25.15
CA THR A 22 -13.41 2.55 25.06
C THR A 22 -14.12 3.91 25.10
N ALA A 23 -15.44 3.94 24.93
CA ALA A 23 -16.25 5.15 24.82
C ALA A 23 -16.21 6.14 26.02
N SER A 24 -15.70 5.74 27.19
CA SER A 24 -15.67 6.60 28.39
C SER A 24 -14.30 7.24 28.69
N VAL A 25 -13.25 6.83 27.97
CA VAL A 25 -11.88 7.26 28.26
C VAL A 25 -11.51 8.44 27.37
N LYS A 26 -11.44 9.65 27.95
CA LYS A 26 -10.95 10.86 27.25
C LYS A 26 -9.61 10.58 26.57
N PRO A 27 -9.41 10.91 25.27
CA PRO A 27 -8.15 10.68 24.57
C PRO A 27 -6.96 11.31 25.30
N LEU A 28 -5.81 10.66 25.26
CA LEU A 28 -4.57 11.25 25.74
C LEU A 28 -4.13 12.37 24.77
N PRO A 29 -3.31 13.35 25.22
CA PRO A 29 -2.73 14.32 24.30
C PRO A 29 -1.91 13.60 23.21
N ASN A 30 -1.95 14.12 21.98
CA ASN A 30 -1.33 13.55 20.76
C ASN A 30 0.18 13.24 20.82
N HIS A 31 0.84 13.54 21.95
CA HIS A 31 2.26 13.25 22.22
C HIS A 31 2.45 12.04 23.15
N ALA A 32 1.38 11.39 23.61
CA ALA A 32 1.49 10.25 24.53
C ALA A 32 2.14 9.03 23.87
N VAL A 33 1.94 8.83 22.57
CA VAL A 33 2.55 7.75 21.78
C VAL A 33 3.14 8.36 20.52
N GLU A 34 4.44 8.65 20.54
CA GLU A 34 5.15 9.15 19.36
C GLU A 34 5.75 8.02 18.53
N ARG A 35 5.52 8.06 17.22
CA ARG A 35 6.11 7.10 16.27
C ARG A 35 7.63 7.07 16.31
N SER A 36 8.27 8.23 16.48
CA SER A 36 9.73 8.32 16.52
C SER A 36 10.33 7.58 17.72
N GLU A 37 9.66 7.58 18.87
CA GLU A 37 10.10 6.81 20.03
C GLU A 37 9.88 5.30 19.83
N LEU A 38 8.78 4.91 19.19
CA LEU A 38 8.48 3.49 18.91
C LEU A 38 9.40 2.87 17.86
N ASN A 39 9.93 3.69 16.94
CA ASN A 39 10.82 3.26 15.87
C ASN A 39 12.31 3.45 16.21
N ALA A 40 12.63 3.86 17.44
CA ALA A 40 14.02 4.01 17.87
C ALA A 40 14.71 2.64 17.95
N ASP A 41 15.97 2.57 17.51
CA ASP A 41 16.74 1.32 17.51
C ASP A 41 16.95 0.74 18.92
N ASP A 42 16.92 1.60 19.94
CA ASP A 42 17.06 1.27 21.36
C ASP A 42 15.71 1.24 22.12
N PHE A 43 14.60 1.12 21.40
CA PHE A 43 13.26 1.10 21.99
C PHE A 43 13.15 0.01 23.07
N ASN A 44 12.80 0.44 24.29
CA ASN A 44 12.53 -0.44 25.41
C ASN A 44 11.10 -0.23 25.93
N PRO A 45 10.23 -1.26 25.87
CA PRO A 45 8.82 -1.13 26.24
C PRO A 45 8.65 -0.84 27.74
N ASP A 46 9.49 -1.39 28.60
CA ASP A 46 9.41 -1.18 30.05
C ASP A 46 9.76 0.27 30.41
N SER A 47 10.83 0.80 29.83
CA SER A 47 11.22 2.21 29.98
C SER A 47 10.11 3.14 29.48
N PHE A 48 9.60 2.86 28.27
CA PHE A 48 8.55 3.62 27.62
C PHE A 48 7.24 3.65 28.43
N LEU A 49 6.83 2.53 29.01
CA LEU A 49 5.65 2.46 29.88
C LEU A 49 5.92 3.10 31.25
N SER A 50 7.13 2.95 31.79
CA SER A 50 7.50 3.48 33.10
C SER A 50 7.46 5.01 33.15
N SER A 51 7.95 5.69 32.10
CA SER A 51 7.92 7.15 31.98
C SER A 51 6.51 7.71 31.88
N ARG A 52 5.56 6.89 31.41
CA ARG A 52 4.16 7.23 31.16
C ARG A 52 3.18 6.64 32.16
N ARG A 53 3.66 6.07 33.28
CA ARG A 53 2.80 5.52 34.35
C ARG A 53 1.73 6.49 34.86
N HIS A 54 2.04 7.79 34.85
CA HIS A 54 1.13 8.85 35.28
C HIS A 54 -0.09 9.04 34.36
N LEU A 55 -0.06 8.52 33.13
CA LEU A 55 -1.13 8.63 32.14
C LEU A 55 -2.23 7.56 32.29
N GLY A 56 -1.95 6.49 33.05
CA GLY A 56 -2.88 5.36 33.28
C GLY A 56 -2.81 4.29 32.19
N LEU A 57 -2.79 3.02 32.61
CA LEU A 57 -2.54 1.88 31.72
C LEU A 57 -3.68 1.63 30.71
N GLU A 58 -4.93 1.78 31.12
CA GLU A 58 -6.09 1.61 30.22
C GLU A 58 -6.09 2.66 29.10
N ARG A 59 -5.76 3.91 29.44
CA ARG A 59 -5.61 4.99 28.46
C ARG A 59 -4.49 4.69 27.46
N MET A 60 -3.36 4.20 27.96
CA MET A 60 -2.23 3.81 27.13
C MET A 60 -2.57 2.64 26.20
N LYS A 61 -3.32 1.65 26.70
CA LYS A 61 -3.80 0.52 25.90
C LYS A 61 -4.69 0.99 24.74
N VAL A 62 -5.64 1.89 25.01
CA VAL A 62 -6.50 2.48 23.96
C VAL A 62 -5.66 3.19 22.91
N GLU A 63 -4.73 4.05 23.33
CA GLU A 63 -3.88 4.82 22.39
C GLU A 63 -2.99 3.93 21.53
N LEU A 64 -2.39 2.89 22.12
CA LEU A 64 -1.59 1.91 21.38
C LEU A 64 -2.42 1.12 20.37
N ASN A 65 -3.66 0.76 20.73
CA ASN A 65 -4.59 0.10 19.80
C ASN A 65 -5.00 1.02 18.65
N VAL A 66 -5.28 2.29 18.91
CA VAL A 66 -5.56 3.29 17.86
C VAL A 66 -4.36 3.42 16.93
N HIS A 67 -3.15 3.54 17.49
CA HIS A 67 -1.93 3.62 16.71
C HIS A 67 -1.68 2.36 15.87
N LEU A 68 -1.95 1.17 16.42
CA LEU A 68 -1.86 -0.09 15.69
C LEU A 68 -2.86 -0.16 14.53
N LYS A 69 -4.12 0.28 14.74
CA LYS A 69 -5.13 0.34 13.69
C LYS A 69 -4.70 1.29 12.55
N GLN A 70 -4.14 2.45 12.89
CA GLN A 70 -3.58 3.37 11.90
C GLN A 70 -2.43 2.74 11.10
N LEU A 71 -1.46 2.10 11.77
CA LEU A 71 -0.35 1.42 11.10
C LEU A 71 -0.82 0.32 10.14
N LYS A 72 -1.83 -0.46 10.55
CA LYS A 72 -2.43 -1.48 9.68
C LYS A 72 -3.06 -0.86 8.43
N ALA A 73 -3.77 0.26 8.58
CA ALA A 73 -4.36 0.98 7.46
C ALA A 73 -3.30 1.52 6.50
N GLU A 74 -2.24 2.14 7.03
CA GLU A 74 -1.11 2.65 6.23
C GLU A 74 -0.38 1.53 5.48
N LEU A 75 -0.19 0.36 6.10
CA LEU A 75 0.40 -0.80 5.45
C LEU A 75 -0.45 -1.26 4.26
N VAL A 76 -1.78 -1.34 4.43
CA VAL A 76 -2.70 -1.68 3.35
C VAL A 76 -2.64 -0.64 2.23
N GLU A 77 -2.58 0.64 2.56
CA GLU A 77 -2.44 1.72 1.58
C GLU A 77 -1.14 1.60 0.79
N LEU A 78 -0.01 1.35 1.46
CA LEU A 78 1.29 1.15 0.84
C LEU A 78 1.26 -0.03 -0.15
N ILE A 79 0.73 -1.17 0.28
CA ILE A 79 0.59 -2.36 -0.59
C ILE A 79 -0.30 -2.04 -1.79
N ASN A 80 -1.40 -1.32 -1.59
CA ASN A 80 -2.29 -0.94 -2.67
C ASN A 80 -1.60 0.00 -3.68
N LYS A 81 -0.80 0.95 -3.19
CA LYS A 81 0.00 1.85 -4.03
C LYS A 81 1.01 1.06 -4.86
N ASP A 82 1.79 0.19 -4.23
CA ASP A 82 2.80 -0.61 -4.92
C ASP A 82 2.17 -1.55 -5.95
N TYR A 83 0.98 -2.11 -5.65
CA TYR A 83 0.22 -2.90 -6.61
C TYR A 83 -0.26 -2.07 -7.81
N GLN A 84 -0.74 -0.84 -7.60
CA GLN A 84 -1.10 0.06 -8.71
C GLN A 84 0.11 0.35 -9.60
N ASP A 85 1.26 0.65 -9.00
CA ASP A 85 2.49 0.94 -9.75
C ASP A 85 2.95 -0.27 -10.57
N PHE A 86 2.89 -1.48 -10.01
CA PHE A 86 3.17 -2.72 -10.74
C PHE A 86 2.21 -2.97 -11.91
N VAL A 87 0.91 -2.77 -11.69
CA VAL A 87 -0.11 -2.91 -12.74
C VAL A 87 0.10 -1.87 -13.85
N ASN A 88 0.41 -0.63 -13.50
CA ASN A 88 0.71 0.42 -14.46
C ASN A 88 1.96 0.08 -15.30
N LEU A 89 3.03 -0.38 -14.65
CA LEU A 89 4.25 -0.80 -15.33
C LEU A 89 4.01 -1.98 -16.30
N SER A 90 3.27 -3.01 -15.86
CA SER A 90 2.92 -4.15 -16.72
C SER A 90 2.04 -3.77 -17.92
N THR A 91 1.13 -2.81 -17.73
CA THR A 91 0.28 -2.28 -18.81
C THR A 91 1.11 -1.50 -19.82
N ASN A 92 2.03 -0.66 -19.34
CA ASN A 92 2.96 0.10 -20.18
C ASN A 92 3.88 -0.83 -20.98
N LEU A 93 4.45 -1.85 -20.35
CA LEU A 93 5.30 -2.84 -21.01
C LEU A 93 4.55 -3.57 -22.13
N LYS A 94 3.33 -4.03 -21.85
CA LYS A 94 2.46 -4.64 -22.88
C LYS A 94 2.09 -3.66 -23.99
N GLY A 95 2.01 -2.36 -23.69
CA GLY A 95 1.84 -1.31 -24.69
C GLY A 95 3.06 -1.17 -25.60
N VAL A 96 4.27 -1.22 -25.03
CA VAL A 96 5.53 -1.18 -25.79
C VAL A 96 5.65 -2.39 -26.72
N ASP A 97 5.27 -3.59 -26.29
CA ASP A 97 5.27 -4.79 -27.15
C ASP A 97 4.36 -4.64 -28.38
N LYS A 98 3.20 -3.98 -28.23
CA LYS A 98 2.30 -3.69 -29.36
C LYS A 98 2.96 -2.73 -30.33
N ASN A 99 3.52 -1.63 -29.83
CA ASN A 99 4.22 -0.65 -30.67
C ASN A 99 5.39 -1.30 -31.43
N LEU A 100 6.12 -2.23 -30.77
CA LEU A 100 7.19 -2.98 -31.42
C LEU A 100 6.67 -3.88 -32.55
N GLN A 101 5.52 -4.53 -32.38
CA GLN A 101 4.89 -5.29 -33.46
C GLN A 101 4.44 -4.39 -34.62
N ASP A 102 3.89 -3.22 -34.31
CA ASP A 102 3.47 -2.24 -35.31
C ASP A 102 4.64 -1.72 -36.14
N PHE A 103 5.85 -1.63 -35.57
CA PHE A 103 7.07 -1.30 -36.33
C PHE A 103 7.64 -2.50 -37.11
N LYS A 104 7.50 -3.73 -36.60
CA LYS A 104 8.00 -4.94 -37.29
C LYS A 104 7.24 -5.25 -38.58
N GLN A 105 5.95 -4.94 -38.64
CA GLN A 105 5.10 -5.10 -39.83
C GLN A 105 5.65 -4.36 -41.07
N PRO A 106 5.85 -3.03 -41.06
CA PRO A 106 6.37 -2.29 -42.20
C PRO A 106 7.82 -2.67 -42.53
N LEU A 107 8.65 -3.00 -41.53
CA LEU A 107 10.02 -3.49 -41.76
C LEU A 107 10.03 -4.81 -42.56
N ASN A 108 9.21 -5.79 -42.17
CA ASN A 108 9.06 -7.03 -42.93
C ASN A 108 8.52 -6.78 -44.34
N HIS A 109 7.60 -5.83 -44.49
CA HIS A 109 7.07 -5.48 -45.80
C HIS A 109 8.16 -4.93 -46.72
N ILE A 110 9.03 -4.04 -46.22
CA ILE A 110 10.16 -3.49 -46.97
C ILE A 110 11.18 -4.60 -47.31
N GLU A 111 11.54 -5.46 -46.36
CA GLU A 111 12.45 -6.59 -46.62
C GLU A 111 11.91 -7.48 -47.74
N ASN A 112 10.62 -7.82 -47.71
CA ASN A 112 10.00 -8.62 -48.77
C ASN A 112 10.01 -7.91 -50.13
N GLN A 113 9.74 -6.60 -50.19
CA GLN A 113 9.81 -5.85 -51.44
C GLN A 113 11.24 -5.81 -52.01
N VAL A 114 12.25 -5.61 -51.16
CA VAL A 114 13.66 -5.59 -51.57
C VAL A 114 14.08 -6.96 -52.08
N ILE A 115 13.73 -8.03 -51.37
CA ILE A 115 13.99 -9.41 -51.80
C ILE A 115 13.38 -9.66 -53.19
N VAL A 116 12.08 -9.37 -53.36
CA VAL A 116 11.40 -9.56 -54.65
C VAL A 116 12.08 -8.74 -55.76
N SER A 117 12.51 -7.52 -55.49
CA SER A 117 13.19 -6.66 -56.46
C SER A 117 14.61 -7.12 -56.82
N ILE A 118 15.26 -7.96 -56.02
CA ILE A 118 16.59 -8.52 -56.32
C ILE A 118 16.47 -9.78 -57.20
N PHE A 119 15.31 -10.43 -57.21
CA PHE A 119 15.04 -11.65 -57.98
C PHE A 119 14.36 -11.42 -59.34
N TYR A 120 14.12 -10.16 -59.72
CA TYR A 120 13.67 -9.72 -61.05
C TYR A 120 14.72 -8.82 -61.70
#